data_AF-A0A2S8ST37-F1
#
_entry.id   AF-A0A2S8ST37-F1
#
_cell.length_a   1.000
_cell.length_b   1.000
_cell.length_c   1.000
_cell.angle_alpha   90.00
_cell.angle_beta   90.00
_cell.angle_gamma   90.00
#
_symmetry.space_group_name_H-M   'P 1'
#
loop_
_entity.id
_entity.type
_entity.pdbx_description
1 polymer ?
#
loop_
_entity_poly.entity_id
_entity_poly.type
_entity_poly.pdbx_seq_one_letter_code
_entity_poly.pdbx_strand_id
1 'polypeptide(L)' 'MDLLEKYRLDRTKIQVMTVKEMHADNSDLEFWRSKSLDERIEAMELLRQINYGYDAATSRLQRVLEIAELEIS' A
#
# COMPACT_ATOMS: atom_id res chain seq x y z
N MET A 1 15.61 1.82 1.77
CA MET A 1 16.32 1.13 0.67
C MET A 1 16.27 -0.39 0.79
N ASP A 2 16.23 -0.96 2.01
CA ASP A 2 16.23 -2.42 2.27
C ASP A 2 14.91 -3.16 1.91
N LEU A 3 13.74 -2.50 1.97
CA LEU A 3 12.44 -3.13 1.68
C LEU A 3 12.27 -3.57 0.22
N LEU A 4 12.81 -2.82 -0.74
CA LEU A 4 12.65 -3.13 -2.17
C LEU A 4 13.43 -4.38 -2.57
N GLU A 5 14.50 -4.70 -1.84
CA GLU A 5 15.31 -5.90 -2.04
C GLU A 5 14.58 -7.13 -1.50
N LYS A 6 13.87 -7.01 -0.35
CA LYS A 6 12.96 -8.04 0.17
C LYS A 6 11.81 -8.37 -0.79
N TYR A 7 11.26 -7.36 -1.47
CA TYR A 7 10.08 -7.50 -2.34
C TYR A 7 10.41 -7.50 -3.84
N ARG A 8 11.59 -7.99 -4.21
CA ARG A 8 11.98 -8.08 -5.62
C ARG A 8 10.99 -8.93 -6.40
N LEU A 9 10.40 -8.35 -7.44
CA LEU A 9 9.40 -9.02 -8.29
C LEU A 9 9.99 -10.25 -8.98
N ASP A 10 9.34 -11.41 -8.82
CA ASP A 10 9.62 -12.60 -9.63
C ASP A 10 9.02 -12.43 -11.02
N ARG A 11 9.89 -12.12 -11.99
CA ARG A 11 9.49 -11.88 -13.37
C ARG A 11 9.00 -13.14 -14.09
N THR A 12 9.25 -14.32 -13.56
CA THR A 12 8.78 -15.58 -14.18
C THR A 12 7.28 -15.79 -14.02
N LYS A 13 6.63 -15.03 -13.13
CA LYS A 13 5.19 -15.09 -12.87
C LYS A 13 4.39 -14.04 -13.66
N ILE A 14 5.05 -13.20 -14.45
CA ILE A 14 4.38 -12.20 -15.29
C ILE A 14 3.83 -12.89 -16.53
N GLN A 15 2.54 -12.72 -16.77
CA GLN A 15 1.84 -13.26 -17.94
C GLN A 15 1.16 -12.15 -18.73
N VAL A 16 1.12 -12.31 -20.05
CA VAL A 16 0.36 -11.44 -20.94
C VAL A 16 -0.97 -12.11 -21.24
N MET A 17 -2.07 -11.41 -21.00
CA MET A 17 -3.42 -11.92 -21.23
C MET A 17 -4.29 -10.85 -21.88
N THR A 18 -5.34 -11.30 -22.57
CA THR A 18 -6.40 -10.43 -23.08
C THR A 18 -7.35 -9.99 -21.96
N VAL A 19 -8.08 -8.91 -22.18
CA VAL A 19 -9.11 -8.43 -21.22
C VAL A 19 -10.17 -9.50 -20.94
N LYS A 20 -10.53 -10.30 -21.97
CA LYS A 20 -11.50 -11.40 -21.81
C LYS A 20 -10.96 -12.50 -20.89
N GLU A 21 -9.70 -12.89 -21.04
CA GLU A 21 -9.05 -13.89 -20.19
C GLU A 21 -8.91 -13.37 -18.76
N MET A 22 -8.56 -12.09 -18.58
CA MET A 22 -8.48 -11.44 -17.26
C MET A 22 -9.81 -11.50 -16.51
N HIS A 23 -10.94 -11.29 -17.17
CA HIS A 23 -12.26 -11.39 -16.53
C HIS A 23 -12.68 -12.82 -16.19
N ALA A 24 -12.13 -13.81 -16.88
CA ALA A 24 -12.39 -15.22 -16.61
C ALA A 24 -11.42 -15.81 -15.57
N ASP A 25 -10.30 -15.13 -15.32
CA ASP A 25 -9.27 -15.56 -14.38
C ASP A 25 -9.67 -15.24 -12.93
N ASN A 26 -9.61 -16.25 -12.07
CA ASN A 26 -9.85 -16.13 -10.63
C ASN A 26 -8.57 -16.32 -9.80
N SER A 27 -7.42 -16.50 -10.45
CA SER A 27 -6.14 -16.82 -9.80
C SER A 27 -5.73 -15.78 -8.76
N ASP A 28 -5.99 -14.49 -9.02
CA ASP A 28 -5.75 -13.41 -8.06
C ASP A 28 -6.58 -13.57 -6.78
N LEU A 29 -7.88 -13.85 -6.92
CA LEU A 29 -8.79 -14.04 -5.79
C LEU A 29 -8.40 -15.27 -4.97
N GLU A 30 -8.07 -16.37 -5.64
CA GLU A 30 -7.62 -17.61 -5.01
C GLU A 30 -6.30 -17.42 -4.28
N PHE A 31 -5.35 -16.71 -4.90
CA PHE A 31 -4.08 -16.34 -4.28
C PHE A 31 -4.31 -15.59 -2.98
N TRP A 32 -5.11 -14.52 -2.98
CA TRP A 32 -5.36 -13.74 -1.77
C TRP A 32 -6.11 -14.55 -0.72
N ARG A 33 -7.05 -15.42 -1.11
CA ARG A 33 -7.72 -16.33 -0.19
C ARG A 33 -6.78 -17.33 0.48
N SER A 34 -5.72 -17.75 -0.21
CA SER A 34 -4.70 -18.65 0.35
C SER A 34 -3.80 -18.00 1.41
N LYS A 35 -3.76 -16.66 1.48
CA LYS A 35 -2.94 -15.91 2.44
C LYS A 35 -3.63 -15.74 3.78
N SER A 36 -2.84 -15.77 4.84
CA SER A 36 -3.24 -15.38 6.19
C SER A 36 -3.59 -13.90 6.28
N LEU A 37 -4.25 -13.50 7.38
CA LEU A 37 -4.60 -12.11 7.62
C LEU A 37 -3.35 -11.21 7.68
N ASP A 38 -2.32 -11.66 8.40
CA ASP A 38 -1.08 -10.88 8.60
C ASP A 38 -0.35 -10.63 7.28
N GLU A 39 -0.23 -11.65 6.43
CA GLU A 39 0.36 -11.51 5.09
C GLU A 39 -0.38 -10.49 4.21
N ARG A 40 -1.72 -10.45 4.30
CA ARG A 40 -2.52 -9.47 3.55
C ARG A 40 -2.30 -8.06 4.05
N ILE A 41 -2.22 -7.86 5.37
CA ILE A 41 -1.94 -6.55 5.97
C ILE A 41 -0.54 -6.08 5.62
N GLU A 42 0.47 -6.96 5.67
CA GLU A 42 1.84 -6.62 5.27
C GLU A 42 1.91 -6.20 3.79
N ALA A 43 1.25 -6.95 2.89
CA ALA A 43 1.19 -6.60 1.48
C ALA A 43 0.47 -5.27 1.22
N MET A 44 -0.61 -4.99 1.96
CA MET A 44 -1.34 -3.74 1.85
C MET A 44 -0.51 -2.54 2.33
N GLU A 45 0.24 -2.67 3.43
CA GLU A 45 1.15 -1.62 3.89
C GLU A 45 2.28 -1.37 2.89
N LEU A 46 2.84 -2.42 2.29
CA LEU A 46 3.81 -2.27 1.21
C LEU A 46 3.24 -1.46 0.04
N LEU A 47 2.03 -1.78 -0.42
CA LEU A 47 1.36 -1.02 -1.49
C LEU A 47 1.09 0.43 -1.09
N ARG A 48 0.70 0.68 0.17
CA ARG A 48 0.52 2.02 0.70
C ARG A 48 1.83 2.83 0.60
N GLN A 49 2.95 2.24 1.01
CA GLN A 49 4.25 2.90 0.97
C GLN A 49 4.72 3.17 -0.46
N ILE A 50 4.49 2.24 -1.39
CA ILE A 50 4.84 2.42 -2.81
C ILE A 50 4.03 3.57 -3.43
N ASN A 51 2.71 3.60 -3.20
CA ASN A 51 1.81 4.53 -3.87
C ASN A 51 1.83 5.95 -3.26
N TYR A 52 1.99 6.05 -1.95
CA TYR A 52 1.92 7.34 -1.24
C TYR A 52 3.28 7.84 -0.75
N GLY A 53 4.34 7.07 -1.00
CA GLY A 53 5.63 7.27 -0.36
C GLY A 53 5.61 6.82 1.10
N TYR A 54 6.81 6.63 1.63
CA TYR A 54 7.02 6.44 3.06
C TYR A 54 7.83 7.61 3.59
N ASP A 55 7.15 8.59 4.18
CA ASP A 55 7.80 9.63 4.96
C ASP A 55 7.73 9.27 6.45
N ALA A 56 8.84 8.81 7.01
CA ALA A 56 8.99 8.58 8.45
C ALA A 56 8.77 9.87 9.28
N ALA A 57 8.79 11.06 8.67
CA ALA A 57 8.49 12.35 9.30
C ALA A 57 7.00 12.67 9.44
N THR A 58 6.09 11.86 8.89
CA THR A 58 4.68 11.88 9.32
C THR A 58 4.49 11.43 10.78
N SER A 59 5.56 10.98 11.45
CA SER A 59 5.58 10.54 12.85
C SER A 59 5.15 11.56 13.88
N ARG A 60 5.09 12.88 13.59
CA ARG A 60 4.46 13.87 14.47
C ARG A 60 4.39 15.22 13.77
N LEU A 61 3.29 15.50 13.07
CA LEU A 61 2.83 16.90 13.02
C LEU A 61 2.60 17.31 14.48
N GLN A 62 3.52 18.07 15.05
CA GLN A 62 3.33 18.69 16.34
C GLN A 62 2.16 19.65 16.19
N ARG A 63 0.96 19.20 16.59
CA ARG A 63 -0.23 20.04 16.65
C ARG A 63 -0.05 20.97 17.84
N VAL A 64 0.61 22.11 17.64
CA VAL A 64 0.52 23.21 18.59
C VAL A 64 -0.89 23.76 18.41
N LEU A 65 -1.76 23.53 19.40
CA LEU A 65 -3.05 24.20 19.49
C LEU A 65 -2.77 25.65 19.87
N GLU A 66 -3.00 26.56 18.93
CA GLU A 66 -2.98 28.01 19.18
C GLU A 66 -4.42 28.49 19.42
N ILE A 67 -4.61 29.31 20.46
CA ILE A 67 -5.88 30.01 20.70
C ILE A 67 -5.76 31.37 20.01
N ALA A 68 -6.55 31.61 18.97
CA ALA A 68 -6.68 32.92 18.35
C ALA A 68 -7.71 33.78 19.11
N GLU A 69 -7.36 35.03 19.39
CA GLU A 69 -8.33 35.99 19.92
C GLU A 69 -9.28 36.44 18.80
N LEU A 70 -10.59 36.44 19.09
CA LEU A 70 -11.60 36.93 18.18
C LEU A 70 -11.62 38.46 18.23
N GLU A 71 -11.10 39.13 17.20
CA GLU A 71 -11.33 40.58 17.05
C GLU A 71 -12.78 40.84 16.67
N ILE A 72 -13.48 41.56 17.54
CA ILE A 72 -14.83 42.07 17.27
C ILE A 72 -14.68 43.55 16.95
N SER A 73 -14.89 43.90 15.68
CA SER A 73 -14.96 45.27 15.15
C SER A 73 -16.29 45.95 15.47
#